data_AF-A0A4S2R748-F1
#
_entry.id   AF-A0A4S2R748-F1
#
_cell.length_a   1.000
_cell.length_b   1.000
_cell.length_c   1.000
_cell.angle_alpha   90.00
_cell.angle_beta   90.00
_cell.angle_gamma   90.00
#
_symmetry.space_group_name_H-M   'P 1'
#
loop_
_entity.id
_entity.type
_entity.pdbx_description
1 polymer ?
#
loop_
_entity_poly.entity_id
_entity_poly.type
_entity_poly.pdbx_seq_one_letter_code
_entity_poly.pdbx_strand_id
1 'polypeptide(L)'
;MRRSGTPTAERGRPPHPARPPHRDGRRRRRGRPRGWLLLAAVLTLLLGVAAPAQAYPQAFNPTQDSGNRGSDVVALQYLLNAHGASLSADGVFGSGTDAAVKSFQRSKGLADDGIVGPNTWSALQVTVRQGDRGPAVKAVQYLLNAKRGSGLAVDGIFGGGTAGAVRTFQSHAGIGADSIVGPTTWRNLLWHYEAADFGGPLCDQDPDGNGNANWGTAAAIGQVEAAASAFGGGNGQVPLGDAGFEHGGDIPGHASHEQGMDVDLWPIRTDSAQCSADRITWRSAAYDRAATRKLAQAIRNTAPGHVKLIFFNDPQLIAEGLTTEYPNHDNHLHVRYCERVHPSSLYDC
;
A
#
# COMPACT_ATOMS: atom_id res chain seq x y z
N MET A 1 -55.50 -12.17 39.31
CA MET A 1 -56.70 -13.00 39.06
C MET A 1 -57.25 -12.67 37.67
N ARG A 2 -57.99 -13.60 37.03
CA ARG A 2 -59.14 -13.41 36.09
C ARG A 2 -59.13 -12.25 35.05
N ARG A 3 -59.55 -12.41 33.79
CA ARG A 3 -59.92 -13.59 32.94
C ARG A 3 -60.29 -13.06 31.52
N SER A 4 -60.13 -13.87 30.46
CA SER A 4 -60.90 -13.91 29.16
C SER A 4 -61.19 -12.61 28.37
N GLY A 5 -61.22 -12.61 27.03
CA GLY A 5 -61.03 -13.69 26.05
C GLY A 5 -61.43 -13.26 24.62
N THR A 6 -61.10 -14.06 23.61
CA THR A 6 -61.52 -13.88 22.20
C THR A 6 -62.94 -14.41 21.92
N PRO A 7 -63.55 -14.06 20.77
CA PRO A 7 -63.88 -15.15 19.83
C PRO A 7 -63.85 -14.81 18.31
N THR A 8 -63.40 -15.80 17.51
CA THR A 8 -63.91 -16.25 16.18
C THR A 8 -64.30 -15.24 15.07
N ALA A 9 -63.61 -15.25 13.90
CA ALA A 9 -63.99 -15.95 12.65
C ALA A 9 -64.58 -14.96 11.58
N GLU A 10 -64.75 -15.25 10.28
CA GLU A 10 -65.02 -16.52 9.59
C GLU A 10 -64.63 -16.59 8.07
N ARG A 11 -64.73 -17.80 7.49
CA ARG A 11 -64.63 -18.33 6.09
C ARG A 11 -64.90 -17.37 4.89
N GLY A 12 -64.42 -17.61 3.65
CA GLY A 12 -63.53 -18.67 3.11
C GLY A 12 -63.59 -18.87 1.56
N ARG A 13 -62.66 -19.72 1.04
CA ARG A 13 -62.60 -20.60 -0.18
C ARG A 13 -63.87 -20.77 -1.07
N PRO A 14 -63.80 -21.24 -2.38
CA PRO A 14 -62.90 -22.31 -2.90
C PRO A 14 -62.44 -22.09 -4.42
N PRO A 15 -62.31 -23.06 -5.39
CA PRO A 15 -61.34 -22.98 -6.53
C PRO A 15 -61.91 -23.34 -7.96
N HIS A 16 -61.14 -24.06 -8.81
CA HIS A 16 -61.48 -24.81 -10.08
C HIS A 16 -61.29 -24.12 -11.46
N PRO A 17 -61.20 -24.84 -12.62
CA PRO A 17 -60.70 -26.22 -12.90
C PRO A 17 -59.73 -26.31 -14.13
N ALA A 18 -59.67 -27.45 -14.85
CA ALA A 18 -58.58 -27.90 -15.75
C ALA A 18 -58.90 -27.99 -17.28
N ARG A 19 -57.91 -28.49 -18.05
CA ARG A 19 -57.90 -29.02 -19.45
C ARG A 19 -58.94 -30.17 -19.67
N PRO A 20 -59.23 -30.77 -20.87
CA PRO A 20 -58.46 -30.97 -22.14
C PRO A 20 -59.33 -30.71 -23.44
N PRO A 21 -59.29 -31.38 -24.64
CA PRO A 21 -58.39 -32.41 -25.24
C PRO A 21 -58.00 -32.29 -26.77
N HIS A 22 -57.17 -33.25 -27.21
CA HIS A 22 -56.82 -33.82 -28.54
C HIS A 22 -57.54 -33.49 -29.87
N ARG A 23 -56.75 -33.60 -30.98
CA ARG A 23 -57.07 -34.49 -32.14
C ARG A 23 -55.83 -35.03 -32.90
N ASP A 24 -56.03 -36.03 -33.77
CA ASP A 24 -55.02 -36.85 -34.51
C ASP A 24 -55.01 -36.54 -36.03
N GLY A 25 -53.94 -36.88 -36.78
CA GLY A 25 -53.68 -36.33 -38.15
C GLY A 25 -52.67 -37.01 -39.12
N ARG A 26 -52.35 -38.30 -38.97
CA ARG A 26 -51.76 -39.24 -39.98
C ARG A 26 -51.16 -38.76 -41.35
N ARG A 27 -49.92 -39.26 -41.61
CA ARG A 27 -49.36 -39.89 -42.86
C ARG A 27 -48.66 -39.08 -44.00
N ARG A 28 -47.34 -39.37 -44.12
CA ARG A 28 -46.54 -39.78 -45.31
C ARG A 28 -46.58 -38.97 -46.63
N ARG A 29 -45.38 -38.55 -47.09
CA ARG A 29 -44.81 -38.92 -48.41
C ARG A 29 -43.26 -38.89 -48.38
N ARG A 30 -42.61 -39.50 -49.39
CA ARG A 30 -41.14 -39.63 -49.49
C ARG A 30 -40.53 -38.51 -50.35
N GLY A 31 -39.33 -38.03 -49.99
CA GLY A 31 -38.50 -37.15 -50.82
C GLY A 31 -37.03 -37.16 -50.38
N ARG A 32 -36.14 -37.55 -51.29
CA ARG A 32 -34.66 -37.54 -51.18
C ARG A 32 -34.14 -37.35 -52.63
N PRO A 33 -32.88 -36.92 -52.84
CA PRO A 33 -32.12 -35.94 -52.06
C PRO A 33 -31.49 -34.84 -52.95
N ARG A 34 -31.25 -33.64 -52.43
CA ARG A 34 -30.19 -32.73 -52.91
C ARG A 34 -29.49 -32.14 -51.69
N GLY A 35 -28.18 -31.96 -51.78
CA GLY A 35 -27.30 -31.67 -50.64
C GLY A 35 -27.01 -30.18 -50.45
N TRP A 36 -25.73 -29.88 -50.25
CA TRP A 36 -25.11 -28.59 -49.90
C TRP A 36 -25.01 -28.29 -48.40
N LEU A 37 -23.78 -27.90 -48.02
CA LEU A 37 -23.38 -27.21 -46.79
C LEU A 37 -23.63 -27.95 -45.46
N LEU A 38 -22.71 -28.86 -45.14
CA LEU A 38 -22.31 -29.07 -43.74
C LEU A 38 -21.71 -27.77 -43.21
N LEU A 39 -22.49 -27.00 -42.46
CA LEU A 39 -21.97 -25.95 -41.59
C LEU A 39 -21.23 -26.64 -40.43
N ALA A 40 -19.93 -26.90 -40.64
CA ALA A 40 -19.02 -27.25 -39.57
C ALA A 40 -18.93 -26.04 -38.64
N ALA A 41 -19.66 -26.07 -37.53
CA ALA A 41 -19.53 -25.11 -36.45
C ALA A 41 -18.16 -25.32 -35.79
N VAL A 42 -17.14 -24.69 -36.37
CA VAL A 42 -15.82 -24.54 -35.75
C VAL A 42 -16.02 -23.60 -34.57
N LEU A 43 -16.44 -24.18 -33.44
CA LEU A 43 -16.39 -23.53 -32.15
C LEU A 43 -14.90 -23.39 -31.81
N THR A 44 -14.29 -22.31 -32.27
CA THR A 44 -13.02 -21.80 -31.74
C THR A 44 -13.26 -21.47 -30.28
N LEU A 45 -13.08 -22.47 -29.43
CA LEU A 45 -12.91 -22.29 -28.01
C LEU A 45 -11.63 -21.46 -27.86
N LEU A 46 -11.81 -20.14 -27.80
CA LEU A 46 -10.82 -19.24 -27.24
C LEU A 46 -10.68 -19.62 -25.78
N LEU A 47 -9.85 -20.65 -25.54
CA LEU A 47 -9.05 -20.75 -24.35
C LEU A 47 -8.30 -19.42 -24.29
N GLY A 48 -8.86 -18.48 -23.54
CA GLY A 48 -8.18 -17.26 -23.18
C GLY A 48 -6.91 -17.69 -22.49
N VAL A 49 -5.80 -17.62 -23.21
CA VAL A 49 -4.48 -17.85 -22.64
C VAL A 49 -4.32 -16.71 -21.66
N ALA A 50 -4.61 -16.98 -20.38
CA ALA A 50 -4.43 -16.00 -19.32
C ALA A 50 -2.99 -15.51 -19.46
N ALA A 51 -2.83 -14.21 -19.73
CA ALA A 51 -1.51 -13.63 -19.92
C ALA A 51 -0.65 -14.09 -18.74
N PRO A 52 0.52 -14.70 -18.98
CA PRO A 52 1.31 -15.31 -17.90
C PRO A 52 1.54 -14.22 -16.87
N ALA A 53 1.06 -14.47 -15.65
CA ALA A 53 0.89 -13.43 -14.65
C ALA A 53 2.21 -12.66 -14.50
N GLN A 54 2.18 -11.37 -14.85
CA GLN A 54 3.37 -10.56 -14.88
C GLN A 54 3.60 -10.01 -13.47
N ALA A 55 4.46 -10.71 -12.73
CA ALA A 55 5.21 -10.14 -11.62
C ALA A 55 5.68 -8.73 -12.01
N TYR A 56 5.52 -7.74 -11.12
CA TYR A 56 5.99 -6.37 -11.38
C TYR A 56 7.47 -6.41 -11.82
N PRO A 57 7.80 -6.12 -13.10
CA PRO A 57 9.14 -6.43 -13.62
C PRO A 57 10.23 -5.61 -12.95
N GLN A 58 9.84 -4.49 -12.35
CA GLN A 58 10.69 -3.54 -11.63
C GLN A 58 10.85 -3.88 -10.13
N ALA A 59 10.17 -4.90 -9.58
CA ALA A 59 10.20 -5.14 -8.14
C ALA A 59 11.61 -5.52 -7.64
N PHE A 60 12.24 -4.61 -6.88
CA PHE A 60 13.54 -4.76 -6.23
C PHE A 60 13.40 -4.72 -4.70
N ASN A 61 14.39 -5.24 -3.94
CA ASN A 61 14.38 -5.05 -2.49
C ASN A 61 14.86 -3.61 -2.18
N PRO A 62 14.05 -2.72 -1.57
CA PRO A 62 14.44 -1.33 -1.31
C PRO A 62 15.62 -1.24 -0.34
N THR A 63 16.45 -0.20 -0.48
CA THR A 63 17.59 0.00 0.43
C THR A 63 17.07 0.46 1.78
N GLN A 64 17.54 -0.13 2.89
CA GLN A 64 17.24 0.36 4.24
C GLN A 64 18.52 0.57 5.04
N ASP A 65 18.72 1.74 5.64
CA ASP A 65 19.80 2.04 6.57
C ASP A 65 19.40 3.02 7.69
N SER A 66 20.38 3.48 8.48
CA SER A 66 20.20 4.16 9.77
C SER A 66 19.55 5.55 9.64
N GLY A 67 18.22 5.56 9.64
CA GLY A 67 17.38 6.75 9.58
C GLY A 67 15.97 6.44 9.08
N ASN A 68 15.82 5.36 8.30
CA ASN A 68 14.55 4.90 7.76
C ASN A 68 13.53 4.47 8.85
N ARG A 69 12.26 4.47 8.43
CA ARG A 69 11.10 4.03 9.22
C ARG A 69 10.10 3.26 8.36
N GLY A 70 9.05 2.73 8.96
CA GLY A 70 7.90 2.11 8.26
C GLY A 70 7.91 0.58 8.22
N SER A 71 6.98 -0.02 7.48
CA SER A 71 6.73 -1.47 7.51
C SER A 71 7.93 -2.34 7.19
N ASP A 72 8.78 -1.90 6.26
CA ASP A 72 9.91 -2.69 5.79
C ASP A 72 11.04 -2.73 6.84
N VAL A 73 11.14 -1.70 7.71
CA VAL A 73 11.96 -1.74 8.92
C VAL A 73 11.37 -2.70 9.96
N VAL A 74 10.04 -2.74 10.14
CA VAL A 74 9.39 -3.72 11.03
C VAL A 74 9.68 -5.16 10.56
N ALA A 75 9.58 -5.40 9.25
CA ALA A 75 9.90 -6.69 8.64
C ALA A 75 11.39 -7.05 8.78
N LEU A 76 12.29 -6.09 8.58
CA LEU A 76 13.73 -6.24 8.83
C LEU A 76 14.01 -6.63 10.29
N GLN A 77 13.44 -5.92 11.27
CA GLN A 77 13.63 -6.21 12.69
C GLN A 77 13.12 -7.62 13.05
N TYR A 78 11.97 -8.03 12.52
CA TYR A 78 11.47 -9.40 12.66
C TYR A 78 12.37 -10.45 11.98
N LEU A 79 12.93 -10.17 10.80
CA LEU A 79 13.85 -11.10 10.13
C LEU A 79 15.19 -11.21 10.87
N LEU A 80 15.75 -10.10 11.37
CA LEU A 80 16.93 -10.12 12.24
C LEU A 80 16.68 -10.95 13.50
N ASN A 81 15.50 -10.83 14.12
CA ASN A 81 15.09 -11.68 15.24
C ASN A 81 14.95 -13.16 14.86
N ALA A 82 14.59 -13.49 13.60
CA ALA A 82 14.60 -14.86 13.10
C ALA A 82 16.03 -15.44 12.96
N HIS A 83 17.04 -14.59 12.77
CA HIS A 83 18.46 -14.96 12.79
C HIS A 83 19.14 -14.74 14.15
N GLY A 84 18.37 -14.57 15.23
CA GLY A 84 18.87 -14.56 16.61
C GLY A 84 19.13 -13.19 17.26
N ALA A 85 18.70 -12.09 16.63
CA ALA A 85 18.65 -10.80 17.32
C ALA A 85 17.51 -10.74 18.36
N SER A 86 17.52 -9.70 19.19
CA SER A 86 16.52 -9.45 20.25
C SER A 86 16.02 -7.99 20.22
N LEU A 87 15.57 -7.57 19.04
CA LEU A 87 15.04 -6.22 18.78
C LEU A 87 13.56 -6.11 19.15
N SER A 88 13.14 -4.90 19.54
CA SER A 88 11.75 -4.49 19.32
C SER A 88 11.49 -4.38 17.83
N ALA A 89 10.28 -4.73 17.38
CA ALA A 89 9.84 -4.53 16.00
C ALA A 89 8.98 -3.24 15.96
N ASP A 90 9.65 -2.10 16.13
CA ASP A 90 9.04 -0.77 16.29
C ASP A 90 9.01 0.07 15.00
N GLY A 91 9.62 -0.42 13.92
CA GLY A 91 9.63 0.27 12.63
C GLY A 91 10.56 1.48 12.58
N VAL A 92 11.57 1.56 13.46
CA VAL A 92 12.59 2.63 13.43
C VAL A 92 13.99 2.01 13.26
N PHE A 93 14.72 2.45 12.22
CA PHE A 93 16.10 1.99 11.98
C PHE A 93 17.06 2.80 12.87
N GLY A 94 16.95 2.58 14.18
CA GLY A 94 17.86 3.14 15.18
C GLY A 94 19.14 2.31 15.35
N SER A 95 19.99 2.74 16.28
CA SER A 95 21.30 2.13 16.57
C SER A 95 21.24 0.64 16.97
N GLY A 96 20.14 0.19 17.57
CA GLY A 96 19.90 -1.24 17.84
C GLY A 96 19.72 -2.06 16.57
N THR A 97 18.92 -1.54 15.61
CA THR A 97 18.72 -2.14 14.29
C THR A 97 20.04 -2.14 13.51
N ASP A 98 20.78 -1.03 13.49
CA ASP A 98 22.11 -0.93 12.85
C ASP A 98 23.11 -1.96 13.38
N ALA A 99 23.26 -2.05 14.71
CA ALA A 99 24.16 -3.01 15.34
C ALA A 99 23.78 -4.48 15.01
N ALA A 100 22.47 -4.77 14.92
CA ALA A 100 21.97 -6.08 14.52
C ALA A 100 22.19 -6.38 13.04
N VAL A 101 21.96 -5.42 12.13
CA VAL A 101 22.26 -5.57 10.69
C VAL A 101 23.76 -5.83 10.49
N LYS A 102 24.63 -5.02 11.09
CA LYS A 102 26.08 -5.20 11.04
C LYS A 102 26.53 -6.56 11.59
N SER A 103 25.96 -6.98 12.73
CA SER A 103 26.24 -8.31 13.29
C SER A 103 25.79 -9.45 12.37
N PHE A 104 24.61 -9.30 11.76
CA PHE A 104 24.11 -10.23 10.76
C PHE A 104 25.00 -10.28 9.52
N GLN A 105 25.38 -9.13 8.94
CA GLN A 105 26.26 -9.02 7.79
C GLN A 105 27.59 -9.76 8.02
N ARG A 106 28.26 -9.48 9.14
CA ARG A 106 29.47 -10.22 9.57
C ARG A 106 29.22 -11.73 9.65
N SER A 107 28.09 -12.16 10.24
CA SER A 107 27.74 -13.59 10.37
C SER A 107 27.53 -14.32 9.04
N LYS A 108 27.26 -13.59 7.95
CA LYS A 108 27.05 -14.13 6.60
C LYS A 108 28.22 -13.88 5.64
N GLY A 109 29.28 -13.20 6.07
CA GLY A 109 30.41 -12.81 5.22
C GLY A 109 30.07 -11.71 4.20
N LEU A 110 29.09 -10.86 4.52
CA LEU A 110 28.72 -9.69 3.71
C LEU A 110 29.55 -8.45 4.12
N ALA A 111 29.42 -7.36 3.37
CA ALA A 111 29.95 -6.06 3.76
C ALA A 111 29.33 -5.60 5.09
N ASP A 112 30.14 -5.10 6.01
CA ASP A 112 29.76 -4.68 7.37
C ASP A 112 29.48 -3.16 7.43
N ASP A 113 28.59 -2.70 6.54
CA ASP A 113 28.28 -1.29 6.32
C ASP A 113 27.03 -0.81 7.09
N GLY A 114 26.15 -1.72 7.50
CA GLY A 114 24.83 -1.42 8.07
C GLY A 114 23.73 -1.19 7.04
N ILE A 115 24.03 -1.31 5.74
CA ILE A 115 23.11 -1.05 4.64
C ILE A 115 22.43 -2.36 4.21
N VAL A 116 21.10 -2.40 4.35
CA VAL A 116 20.29 -3.54 3.91
C VAL A 116 19.99 -3.40 2.42
N GLY A 117 21.03 -3.57 1.60
CA GLY A 117 20.90 -3.69 0.15
C GLY A 117 20.46 -5.09 -0.29
N PRO A 118 20.34 -5.35 -1.61
CA PRO A 118 19.80 -6.60 -2.16
C PRO A 118 20.47 -7.89 -1.66
N ASN A 119 21.79 -7.86 -1.41
CA ASN A 119 22.54 -9.00 -0.88
C ASN A 119 22.18 -9.30 0.59
N THR A 120 22.07 -8.26 1.42
CA THR A 120 21.66 -8.37 2.83
C THR A 120 20.23 -8.90 2.93
N TRP A 121 19.31 -8.35 2.12
CA TRP A 121 17.94 -8.86 2.01
C TRP A 121 17.86 -10.32 1.57
N SER A 122 18.61 -10.71 0.53
CA SER A 122 18.65 -12.10 0.02
C SER A 122 19.10 -13.09 1.10
N ALA A 123 20.05 -12.70 1.95
CA ALA A 123 20.50 -13.51 3.09
C ALA A 123 19.53 -13.51 4.29
N LEU A 124 18.76 -12.43 4.48
CA LEU A 124 17.76 -12.32 5.56
C LEU A 124 16.50 -13.14 5.30
N GLN A 125 16.01 -13.15 4.06
CA GLN A 125 14.71 -13.72 3.67
C GLN A 125 14.59 -15.21 4.01
N VAL A 126 13.67 -15.56 4.90
CA VAL A 126 13.35 -16.95 5.27
C VAL A 126 12.13 -17.40 4.48
N THR A 127 12.22 -18.52 3.76
CA THR A 127 11.03 -19.09 3.09
C THR A 127 10.06 -19.64 4.13
N VAL A 128 8.82 -19.13 4.16
CA VAL A 128 7.78 -19.54 5.12
C VAL A 128 6.47 -19.91 4.44
N ARG A 129 5.76 -20.89 5.01
CA ARG A 129 4.55 -21.52 4.48
C ARG A 129 3.66 -22.05 5.61
N GLN A 130 2.47 -22.56 5.28
CA GLN A 130 1.51 -23.06 6.26
C GLN A 130 2.11 -24.15 7.17
N GLY A 131 1.98 -23.92 8.49
CA GLY A 131 2.56 -24.76 9.55
C GLY A 131 3.78 -24.13 10.24
N ASP A 132 4.52 -23.26 9.54
CA ASP A 132 5.71 -22.60 10.09
C ASP A 132 5.35 -21.58 11.18
N ARG A 133 6.34 -21.24 12.03
CA ARG A 133 6.17 -20.31 13.16
C ARG A 133 7.41 -19.45 13.39
N GLY A 134 7.23 -18.31 14.04
CA GLY A 134 8.31 -17.46 14.56
C GLY A 134 8.39 -16.07 13.92
N PRO A 135 9.48 -15.32 14.15
CA PRO A 135 9.58 -13.92 13.76
C PRO A 135 9.44 -13.67 12.24
N ALA A 136 9.98 -14.55 11.39
CA ALA A 136 9.79 -14.43 9.93
C ALA A 136 8.31 -14.51 9.50
N VAL A 137 7.47 -15.25 10.23
CA VAL A 137 6.01 -15.28 9.98
C VAL A 137 5.36 -13.97 10.43
N LYS A 138 5.85 -13.35 11.52
CA LYS A 138 5.37 -12.02 11.96
C LYS A 138 5.67 -10.93 10.93
N ALA A 139 6.85 -10.96 10.30
CA ALA A 139 7.17 -10.07 9.18
C ALA A 139 6.17 -10.21 8.04
N VAL A 140 5.84 -11.44 7.61
CA VAL A 140 4.81 -11.70 6.58
C VAL A 140 3.43 -11.17 7.01
N GLN A 141 2.99 -11.49 8.23
CA GLN A 141 1.70 -11.04 8.75
C GLN A 141 1.61 -9.51 8.85
N TYR A 142 2.71 -8.84 9.23
CA TYR A 142 2.77 -7.39 9.32
C TYR A 142 2.72 -6.73 7.94
N LEU A 143 3.55 -7.13 6.98
CA LEU A 143 3.55 -6.57 5.62
C LEU A 143 2.21 -6.75 4.91
N LEU A 144 1.57 -7.92 5.07
CA LEU A 144 0.24 -8.18 4.53
C LEU A 144 -0.86 -7.32 5.19
N ASN A 145 -0.67 -6.88 6.43
CA ASN A 145 -1.58 -5.95 7.08
C ASN A 145 -1.35 -4.52 6.61
N ALA A 146 -0.11 -4.03 6.65
CA ALA A 146 0.23 -2.65 6.33
C ALA A 146 -0.01 -2.33 4.84
N LYS A 147 0.57 -3.12 3.94
CA LYS A 147 0.50 -2.85 2.48
C LYS A 147 -0.80 -3.36 1.82
N ARG A 148 -1.54 -4.30 2.43
CA ARG A 148 -2.75 -4.92 1.82
C ARG A 148 -4.01 -4.96 2.70
N GLY A 149 -4.00 -4.46 3.92
CA GLY A 149 -5.18 -4.44 4.81
C GLY A 149 -5.68 -5.83 5.26
N SER A 150 -4.83 -6.87 5.27
CA SER A 150 -5.25 -8.29 5.38
C SER A 150 -5.90 -8.70 6.71
N GLY A 151 -5.95 -7.84 7.74
CA GLY A 151 -6.65 -8.10 9.01
C GLY A 151 -6.12 -9.28 9.84
N LEU A 152 -4.86 -9.68 9.64
CA LEU A 152 -4.23 -10.81 10.31
C LEU A 152 -3.82 -10.48 11.74
N ALA A 153 -3.88 -11.46 12.65
CA ALA A 153 -3.11 -11.38 13.89
C ALA A 153 -1.61 -11.53 13.60
N VAL A 154 -0.76 -10.68 14.18
CA VAL A 154 0.71 -10.78 14.07
C VAL A 154 1.26 -11.70 15.18
N ASP A 155 0.70 -12.91 15.23
CA ASP A 155 0.97 -13.93 16.25
C ASP A 155 2.24 -14.75 15.99
N GLY A 156 2.71 -14.78 14.74
CA GLY A 156 3.84 -15.60 14.30
C GLY A 156 3.48 -17.06 14.03
N ILE A 157 2.23 -17.37 13.71
CA ILE A 157 1.74 -18.71 13.34
C ILE A 157 1.21 -18.67 11.90
N PHE A 158 1.83 -19.41 10.98
CA PHE A 158 1.40 -19.44 9.59
C PHE A 158 0.20 -20.40 9.45
N GLY A 159 -0.96 -19.93 9.91
CA GLY A 159 -2.24 -20.62 9.80
C GLY A 159 -2.92 -20.44 8.43
N GLY A 160 -4.12 -21.00 8.30
CA GLY A 160 -4.91 -20.89 7.06
C GLY A 160 -5.25 -19.46 6.65
N GLY A 161 -5.42 -18.55 7.63
CA GLY A 161 -5.63 -17.12 7.37
C GLY A 161 -4.42 -16.47 6.68
N THR A 162 -3.21 -16.68 7.21
CA THR A 162 -1.96 -16.22 6.59
C THR A 162 -1.75 -16.85 5.21
N ALA A 163 -2.04 -18.15 5.04
CA ALA A 163 -1.98 -18.82 3.74
C ALA A 163 -2.96 -18.24 2.70
N GLY A 164 -4.16 -17.84 3.14
CA GLY A 164 -5.14 -17.14 2.33
C GLY A 164 -4.68 -15.73 1.93
N ALA A 165 -4.20 -14.93 2.87
CA ALA A 165 -3.69 -13.59 2.61
C ALA A 165 -2.47 -13.58 1.66
N VAL A 166 -1.50 -14.50 1.86
CA VAL A 166 -0.38 -14.70 0.92
C VAL A 166 -0.89 -15.06 -0.47
N ARG A 167 -1.90 -15.94 -0.59
CA ARG A 167 -2.50 -16.31 -1.88
C ARG A 167 -3.17 -15.11 -2.57
N THR A 168 -3.89 -14.28 -1.82
CA THR A 168 -4.51 -13.05 -2.33
C THR A 168 -3.46 -12.07 -2.82
N PHE A 169 -2.41 -11.81 -2.03
CA PHE A 169 -1.29 -10.97 -2.45
C PHE A 169 -0.60 -11.51 -3.71
N GLN A 170 -0.28 -12.80 -3.76
CA GLN A 170 0.37 -13.43 -4.91
C GLN A 170 -0.48 -13.37 -6.19
N SER A 171 -1.81 -13.48 -6.06
CA SER A 171 -2.74 -13.30 -7.18
C SER A 171 -2.81 -11.85 -7.65
N HIS A 172 -2.80 -10.87 -6.73
CA HIS A 172 -2.78 -9.45 -7.09
C HIS A 172 -1.45 -9.08 -7.78
N ALA A 173 -0.32 -9.42 -7.16
CA ALA A 173 1.02 -9.10 -7.65
C ALA A 173 1.46 -9.92 -8.87
N GLY A 174 0.60 -10.82 -9.39
CA GLY A 174 0.87 -11.61 -10.58
C GLY A 174 2.02 -12.62 -10.44
N ILE A 175 2.42 -13.03 -9.23
CA ILE A 175 3.63 -13.85 -8.99
C ILE A 175 3.38 -15.37 -8.88
N GLY A 176 2.13 -15.81 -9.03
CA GLY A 176 1.73 -17.21 -8.87
C GLY A 176 1.33 -17.55 -7.44
N ALA A 177 0.11 -18.06 -7.26
CA ALA A 177 -0.58 -18.10 -5.97
C ALA A 177 -0.50 -19.47 -5.28
N ASP A 178 0.68 -19.83 -4.78
CA ASP A 178 0.96 -21.13 -4.13
C ASP A 178 0.78 -21.12 -2.59
N SER A 179 0.60 -19.95 -1.96
CA SER A 179 0.61 -19.72 -0.50
C SER A 179 1.99 -19.87 0.19
N ILE A 180 3.10 -19.79 -0.55
CA ILE A 180 4.47 -19.85 -0.03
C ILE A 180 5.16 -18.49 -0.16
N VAL A 181 5.73 -17.98 0.93
CA VAL A 181 6.54 -16.76 0.89
C VAL A 181 8.00 -17.11 0.61
N GLY A 182 8.29 -17.44 -0.66
CA GLY A 182 9.65 -17.56 -1.18
C GLY A 182 10.25 -16.20 -1.58
N PRO A 183 11.48 -16.16 -2.13
CA PRO A 183 12.18 -14.91 -2.46
C PRO A 183 11.42 -13.98 -3.43
N THR A 184 10.66 -14.53 -4.39
CA THR A 184 9.80 -13.74 -5.28
C THR A 184 8.68 -13.04 -4.49
N THR A 185 8.01 -13.76 -3.59
CA THR A 185 6.95 -13.22 -2.73
C THR A 185 7.51 -12.17 -1.76
N TRP A 186 8.67 -12.42 -1.15
CA TRP A 186 9.35 -11.42 -0.30
C TRP A 186 9.71 -10.15 -1.04
N ARG A 187 10.35 -10.25 -2.22
CA ARG A 187 10.76 -9.08 -3.00
C ARG A 187 9.57 -8.22 -3.42
N ASN A 188 8.47 -8.85 -3.81
CA ASN A 188 7.23 -8.12 -4.15
C ASN A 188 6.55 -7.56 -2.90
N LEU A 189 6.54 -8.26 -1.76
CA LEU A 189 5.97 -7.74 -0.51
C LEU A 189 6.71 -6.51 0.02
N LEU A 190 8.04 -6.47 -0.09
CA LEU A 190 8.84 -5.30 0.31
C LEU A 190 8.66 -4.15 -0.70
N TRP A 191 8.77 -4.43 -2.00
CA TRP A 191 8.68 -3.41 -3.06
C TRP A 191 7.31 -2.74 -3.17
N HIS A 192 6.23 -3.48 -2.93
CA HIS A 192 4.86 -2.95 -2.96
C HIS A 192 4.73 -1.74 -2.03
N TYR A 193 4.06 -0.68 -2.50
CA TYR A 193 3.95 0.56 -1.73
C TYR A 193 3.01 0.41 -0.53
N GLU A 194 3.16 1.30 0.43
CA GLU A 194 2.32 1.46 1.61
C GLU A 194 1.31 2.58 1.33
N ALA A 195 0.06 2.44 1.79
CA ALA A 195 -0.92 3.53 1.76
C ALA A 195 -0.81 4.36 3.05
N ALA A 196 -0.95 5.67 2.96
CA ALA A 196 -0.90 6.57 4.12
C ALA A 196 -2.07 6.34 5.12
N ASP A 197 -1.78 6.31 6.42
CA ASP A 197 -2.79 6.16 7.47
C ASP A 197 -3.55 7.47 7.76
N PHE A 198 -4.66 7.66 7.04
CA PHE A 198 -5.64 8.72 7.29
C PHE A 198 -6.55 8.46 8.51
N GLY A 199 -6.41 7.32 9.19
CA GLY A 199 -6.94 7.12 10.54
C GLY A 199 -6.06 7.73 11.64
N GLY A 200 -4.82 8.11 11.30
CA GLY A 200 -3.81 8.64 12.19
C GLY A 200 -3.59 10.16 12.07
N PRO A 201 -2.33 10.63 11.96
CA PRO A 201 -1.98 12.05 12.01
C PRO A 201 -2.17 12.80 10.68
N LEU A 202 -2.41 12.07 9.59
CA LEU A 202 -2.62 12.57 8.24
C LEU A 202 -4.11 12.68 7.92
N CYS A 203 -4.47 13.51 6.94
CA CYS A 203 -5.78 13.45 6.29
C CYS A 203 -5.67 13.56 4.77
N ASP A 204 -6.56 12.85 4.08
CA ASP A 204 -6.64 12.75 2.63
C ASP A 204 -7.21 14.05 2.05
N GLN A 205 -6.45 14.74 1.19
CA GLN A 205 -6.83 16.01 0.56
C GLN A 205 -6.22 16.13 -0.86
N ASP A 206 -6.58 15.24 -1.78
CA ASP A 206 -6.40 15.45 -3.24
C ASP A 206 -7.24 16.64 -3.73
N PRO A 207 -6.64 17.74 -4.23
CA PRO A 207 -7.34 18.89 -4.80
C PRO A 207 -7.26 18.96 -6.33
N ASP A 208 -6.41 18.14 -6.96
CA ASP A 208 -6.04 18.22 -8.37
C ASP A 208 -6.71 17.11 -9.21
N GLY A 209 -7.29 16.10 -8.54
CA GLY A 209 -8.14 15.07 -9.13
C GLY A 209 -7.40 13.79 -9.50
N ASN A 210 -6.23 13.55 -8.90
CA ASN A 210 -5.39 12.37 -9.16
C ASN A 210 -5.97 11.08 -8.55
N GLY A 211 -6.93 11.21 -7.63
CA GLY A 211 -7.67 10.11 -7.03
C GLY A 211 -6.90 9.44 -5.90
N ASN A 212 -6.77 8.11 -5.95
CA ASN A 212 -6.11 7.34 -4.88
C ASN A 212 -4.56 7.40 -4.97
N ALA A 213 -3.98 8.58 -5.22
CA ALA A 213 -2.54 8.82 -5.32
C ALA A 213 -1.85 8.86 -3.93
N ASN A 214 -2.30 8.01 -3.00
CA ASN A 214 -1.97 8.07 -1.57
C ASN A 214 -0.99 6.96 -1.12
N TRP A 215 -0.12 6.50 -2.02
CA TRP A 215 0.82 5.40 -1.81
C TRP A 215 2.28 5.80 -2.01
N GLY A 216 3.19 5.27 -1.20
CA GLY A 216 4.63 5.48 -1.39
C GLY A 216 5.47 4.31 -0.89
N THR A 217 6.79 4.39 -1.01
CA THR A 217 7.66 3.40 -0.34
C THR A 217 7.37 3.43 1.16
N ALA A 218 7.53 2.29 1.86
CA ALA A 218 7.29 2.26 3.30
C ALA A 218 8.21 3.24 4.07
N ALA A 219 9.39 3.52 3.51
CA ALA A 219 10.28 4.57 3.98
C ALA A 219 9.67 5.97 3.81
N ALA A 220 9.15 6.33 2.63
CA ALA A 220 8.52 7.64 2.42
C ALA A 220 7.30 7.84 3.34
N ILE A 221 6.37 6.89 3.34
CA ILE A 221 5.12 6.97 4.13
C ILE A 221 5.41 6.96 5.64
N GLY A 222 6.19 5.99 6.13
CA GLY A 222 6.53 5.90 7.56
C GLY A 222 7.36 7.09 8.07
N GLN A 223 8.03 7.83 7.19
CA GLN A 223 8.71 9.08 7.53
C GLN A 223 7.74 10.28 7.56
N VAL A 224 6.75 10.33 6.66
CA VAL A 224 5.74 11.39 6.60
C VAL A 224 4.72 11.28 7.74
N GLU A 225 4.29 10.07 8.09
CA GLU A 225 3.44 9.77 9.25
C GLU A 225 4.15 10.10 10.57
N ALA A 226 5.45 9.77 10.68
CA ALA A 226 6.26 10.17 11.82
C ALA A 226 6.37 11.70 11.91
N ALA A 227 6.53 12.41 10.79
CA ALA A 227 6.60 13.87 10.75
C ALA A 227 5.28 14.52 11.18
N ALA A 228 4.14 14.03 10.68
CA ALA A 228 2.82 14.50 11.07
C ALA A 228 2.51 14.21 12.55
N SER A 229 2.93 13.05 13.06
CA SER A 229 2.87 12.71 14.49
C SER A 229 3.70 13.68 15.34
N ALA A 230 4.94 13.98 14.91
CA ALA A 230 5.87 14.86 15.62
C ALA A 230 5.48 16.35 15.53
N PHE A 231 4.73 16.76 14.50
CA PHE A 231 4.15 18.10 14.38
C PHE A 231 3.11 18.41 15.49
N GLY A 232 2.43 17.38 16.02
CA GLY A 232 1.71 17.47 17.29
C GLY A 232 0.29 18.06 17.22
N GLY A 233 -0.33 18.12 16.03
CA GLY A 233 -1.78 18.24 15.87
C GLY A 233 -2.45 19.57 16.31
N GLY A 234 -1.68 20.59 16.71
CA GLY A 234 -2.23 21.84 17.27
C GLY A 234 -3.13 22.64 16.32
N ASN A 235 -2.99 22.42 15.02
CA ASN A 235 -3.80 23.02 13.95
C ASN A 235 -4.70 21.96 13.27
N GLY A 236 -4.84 20.75 13.84
CA GLY A 236 -5.45 19.58 13.19
C GLY A 236 -4.43 18.61 12.59
N GLN A 237 -4.93 17.63 11.82
CA GLN A 237 -4.11 16.69 11.04
C GLN A 237 -3.30 17.41 9.94
N VAL A 238 -2.26 16.75 9.43
CA VAL A 238 -1.48 17.25 8.29
C VAL A 238 -2.13 16.74 6.99
N PRO A 239 -2.56 17.62 6.05
CA PRO A 239 -3.11 17.19 4.78
C PRO A 239 -2.01 16.66 3.86
N LEU A 240 -2.23 15.48 3.32
CA LEU A 240 -1.47 14.91 2.21
C LEU A 240 -2.26 15.22 0.94
N GLY A 241 -1.58 15.83 -0.05
CA GLY A 241 -2.13 16.07 -1.38
C GLY A 241 -1.92 14.85 -2.27
N ASP A 242 -0.66 14.63 -2.66
CA ASP A 242 -0.27 13.55 -3.55
C ASP A 242 1.00 12.83 -3.04
N ALA A 243 0.90 11.54 -2.81
CA ALA A 243 2.02 10.61 -2.93
C ALA A 243 1.98 10.03 -4.36
N GLY A 244 2.16 8.72 -4.54
CA GLY A 244 1.99 8.02 -5.81
C GLY A 244 0.87 6.97 -5.82
N PHE A 245 0.76 6.20 -6.92
CA PHE A 245 -0.15 5.05 -7.01
C PHE A 245 0.43 3.78 -6.38
N GLU A 246 -0.40 2.78 -6.08
CA GLU A 246 -0.10 1.50 -5.38
C GLU A 246 1.17 0.75 -5.86
N HIS A 247 1.60 0.99 -7.11
CA HIS A 247 2.79 0.40 -7.73
C HIS A 247 3.64 1.42 -8.52
N GLY A 248 3.48 2.71 -8.23
CA GLY A 248 4.07 3.80 -9.01
C GLY A 248 3.50 3.91 -10.44
N GLY A 249 4.29 4.51 -11.33
CA GLY A 249 3.93 4.77 -12.74
C GLY A 249 3.37 6.18 -12.99
N ASP A 250 3.19 6.50 -14.28
CA ASP A 250 2.79 7.83 -14.81
C ASP A 250 1.61 8.45 -14.04
N ILE A 251 1.86 9.62 -13.44
CA ILE A 251 0.86 10.49 -12.84
C ILE A 251 0.84 11.77 -13.69
N PRO A 252 -0.19 12.00 -14.54
CA PRO A 252 -0.14 13.02 -15.59
C PRO A 252 0.04 14.46 -15.09
N GLY A 253 1.29 14.94 -15.12
CA GLY A 253 1.70 16.26 -14.63
C GLY A 253 2.50 16.24 -13.33
N HIS A 254 2.61 15.09 -12.66
CA HIS A 254 3.30 14.87 -11.39
C HIS A 254 4.35 13.76 -11.51
N ALA A 255 5.19 13.81 -12.56
CA ALA A 255 6.20 12.80 -12.89
C ALA A 255 7.28 12.55 -11.81
N SER A 256 7.32 13.37 -10.75
CA SER A 256 8.04 13.10 -9.51
C SER A 256 7.48 11.87 -8.77
N HIS A 257 6.17 11.73 -8.71
CA HIS A 257 5.48 10.85 -7.77
C HIS A 257 5.42 9.39 -8.23
N GLU A 258 5.80 9.13 -9.50
CA GLU A 258 5.82 7.81 -10.15
C GLU A 258 6.66 6.75 -9.42
N GLN A 259 7.55 7.16 -8.52
CA GLN A 259 8.47 6.30 -7.77
C GLN A 259 8.13 6.20 -6.26
N GLY A 260 7.02 6.80 -5.80
CA GLY A 260 6.58 6.70 -4.40
C GLY A 260 7.56 7.30 -3.36
N MET A 261 8.50 8.14 -3.80
CA MET A 261 9.55 8.76 -3.00
C MET A 261 9.40 10.29 -2.87
N ASP A 262 8.35 10.83 -3.47
CA ASP A 262 7.91 12.21 -3.39
C ASP A 262 6.52 12.26 -2.74
N VAL A 263 6.29 13.21 -1.83
CA VAL A 263 4.99 13.41 -1.16
C VAL A 263 4.71 14.91 -1.01
N ASP A 264 3.54 15.34 -1.46
CA ASP A 264 3.02 16.69 -1.29
C ASP A 264 2.22 16.80 0.00
N LEU A 265 2.59 17.79 0.83
CA LEU A 265 1.86 18.14 2.04
C LEU A 265 1.36 19.58 1.93
N TRP A 266 0.13 19.85 2.37
CA TRP A 266 -0.40 21.23 2.29
C TRP A 266 0.26 22.15 3.35
N PRO A 267 0.41 23.46 3.07
CA PRO A 267 0.84 24.42 4.07
C PRO A 267 -0.18 24.47 5.22
N ILE A 268 0.29 24.60 6.45
CA ILE A 268 -0.59 24.58 7.63
C ILE A 268 -1.40 25.87 7.70
N ARG A 269 -2.70 25.73 7.99
CA ARG A 269 -3.64 26.84 8.20
C ARG A 269 -3.60 27.36 9.64
N THR A 270 -3.99 28.62 9.83
CA THR A 270 -4.21 29.26 11.15
C THR A 270 -5.47 28.78 11.86
N ASP A 271 -6.34 28.06 11.14
CA ASP A 271 -7.55 27.42 11.64
C ASP A 271 -7.40 25.89 11.61
N SER A 272 -8.36 25.17 12.19
CA SER A 272 -8.38 23.70 12.20
C SER A 272 -9.11 23.09 11.00
N ALA A 273 -9.31 23.83 9.89
CA ALA A 273 -10.06 23.36 8.71
C ALA A 273 -9.18 22.64 7.68
N GLN A 274 -7.98 22.19 8.10
CA GLN A 274 -6.98 21.46 7.33
C GLN A 274 -7.53 20.40 6.37
N CYS A 275 -8.55 19.66 6.80
CA CYS A 275 -9.10 18.48 6.11
C CYS A 275 -10.54 18.74 5.58
N SER A 276 -10.91 20.01 5.36
CA SER A 276 -12.29 20.40 5.06
C SER A 276 -12.46 21.74 4.33
N ALA A 277 -11.38 22.49 4.08
CA ALA A 277 -11.40 23.78 3.39
C ALA A 277 -10.25 23.86 2.39
N ASP A 278 -10.46 24.63 1.31
CA ASP A 278 -9.58 24.66 0.13
C ASP A 278 -8.09 24.89 0.42
N ARG A 279 -7.24 24.31 -0.45
CA ARG A 279 -5.77 24.43 -0.43
C ARG A 279 -5.33 25.90 -0.43
N ILE A 280 -4.43 26.24 0.50
CA ILE A 280 -3.91 27.59 0.70
C ILE A 280 -2.54 27.80 0.05
N THR A 281 -2.15 29.07 -0.12
CA THR A 281 -0.80 29.49 -0.53
C THR A 281 -0.08 30.16 0.64
N TRP A 282 1.24 30.33 0.57
CA TRP A 282 1.98 31.14 1.57
C TRP A 282 1.57 32.62 1.62
N ARG A 283 0.79 33.08 0.62
CA ARG A 283 0.23 34.44 0.51
C ARG A 283 -1.18 34.55 1.10
N SER A 284 -1.82 33.42 1.43
CA SER A 284 -3.21 33.36 1.89
C SER A 284 -3.34 33.88 3.33
N ALA A 285 -4.42 34.61 3.63
CA ALA A 285 -4.64 35.17 4.97
C ALA A 285 -4.79 34.11 6.09
N ALA A 286 -5.13 32.88 5.71
CA ALA A 286 -5.23 31.73 6.62
C ALA A 286 -3.93 30.92 6.75
N TYR A 287 -2.79 31.38 6.22
CA TYR A 287 -1.52 30.63 6.26
C TYR A 287 -0.76 30.79 7.58
N ASP A 288 -0.53 29.68 8.29
CA ASP A 288 0.32 29.64 9.48
C ASP A 288 1.76 29.26 9.11
N ARG A 289 2.57 30.30 8.86
CA ARG A 289 4.03 30.18 8.68
C ARG A 289 4.73 29.56 9.88
N ALA A 290 4.25 29.77 11.11
CA ALA A 290 4.90 29.27 12.31
C ALA A 290 4.65 27.77 12.52
N ALA A 291 3.46 27.29 12.18
CA ALA A 291 3.15 25.86 12.13
C ALA A 291 3.81 25.17 10.92
N THR A 292 3.79 25.80 9.74
CA THR A 292 4.43 25.23 8.53
C THR A 292 5.95 25.10 8.69
N ARG A 293 6.60 26.05 9.37
CA ARG A 293 7.99 25.92 9.84
C ARG A 293 8.20 24.66 10.68
N LYS A 294 7.33 24.40 11.66
CA LYS A 294 7.41 23.20 12.52
C LYS A 294 7.22 21.92 11.72
N LEU A 295 6.33 21.90 10.73
CA LEU A 295 6.16 20.75 9.83
C LEU A 295 7.44 20.48 9.03
N ALA A 296 8.01 21.50 8.37
CA ALA A 296 9.27 21.37 7.62
C ALA A 296 10.44 20.89 8.50
N GLN A 297 10.49 21.34 9.77
CA GLN A 297 11.45 20.87 10.77
C GLN A 297 11.17 19.42 11.20
N ALA A 298 9.90 19.05 11.44
CA ALA A 298 9.50 17.69 11.79
C ALA A 298 9.90 16.68 10.71
N ILE A 299 9.62 16.98 9.43
CA ILE A 299 9.98 16.16 8.26
C ILE A 299 11.49 15.84 8.26
N ARG A 300 12.35 16.85 8.43
CA ARG A 300 13.81 16.67 8.46
C ARG A 300 14.29 15.95 9.72
N ASN A 301 13.62 16.14 10.86
CA ASN A 301 13.98 15.51 12.13
C ASN A 301 13.56 14.03 12.23
N THR A 302 12.48 13.62 11.56
CA THR A 302 12.01 12.23 11.58
C THR A 302 12.71 11.36 10.54
N ALA A 303 13.17 11.96 9.43
CA ALA A 303 13.90 11.31 8.35
C ALA A 303 15.38 11.79 8.26
N PRO A 304 16.20 11.61 9.32
CA PRO A 304 17.57 12.12 9.36
C PRO A 304 18.42 11.45 8.27
N GLY A 305 19.00 12.26 7.39
CA GLY A 305 19.78 11.77 6.23
C GLY A 305 18.94 11.37 5.01
N HIS A 306 17.61 11.36 5.10
CA HIS A 306 16.72 10.86 4.05
C HIS A 306 15.82 11.93 3.39
N VAL A 307 15.98 13.22 3.71
CA VAL A 307 15.22 14.32 3.06
C VAL A 307 16.14 15.12 2.14
N LYS A 308 16.04 14.86 0.83
CA LYS A 308 16.90 15.48 -0.18
C LYS A 308 16.55 16.95 -0.40
N LEU A 309 15.26 17.24 -0.52
CA LEU A 309 14.74 18.61 -0.67
C LEU A 309 13.30 18.71 -0.16
N ILE A 310 12.89 19.95 0.12
CA ILE A 310 11.50 20.34 0.31
C ILE A 310 11.29 21.59 -0.55
N PHE A 311 10.53 21.52 -1.64
CA PHE A 311 10.19 22.72 -2.40
C PHE A 311 8.95 23.38 -1.79
N PHE A 312 9.04 24.67 -1.47
CA PHE A 312 7.92 25.51 -1.06
C PHE A 312 8.36 26.98 -1.01
N ASN A 313 7.60 27.84 -1.69
CA ASN A 313 8.03 29.17 -2.08
C ASN A 313 7.85 30.29 -1.03
N ASP A 314 7.59 29.95 0.24
CA ASP A 314 7.55 30.96 1.30
C ASP A 314 8.94 31.60 1.50
N PRO A 315 9.13 32.90 1.19
CA PRO A 315 10.47 33.50 1.16
C PRO A 315 11.17 33.47 2.52
N GLN A 316 10.41 33.41 3.62
CA GLN A 316 11.00 33.29 4.96
C GLN A 316 11.54 31.87 5.25
N LEU A 317 10.87 30.81 4.79
CA LEU A 317 11.33 29.43 5.01
C LEU A 317 12.50 29.07 4.09
N ILE A 318 12.57 29.70 2.91
CA ILE A 318 13.75 29.68 2.03
C ILE A 318 14.93 30.42 2.69
N ALA A 319 14.71 31.62 3.22
CA ALA A 319 15.76 32.39 3.92
C ALA A 319 16.28 31.71 5.20
N GLU A 320 15.46 30.84 5.82
CA GLU A 320 15.83 29.99 6.96
C GLU A 320 16.47 28.65 6.53
N GLY A 321 16.61 28.37 5.23
CA GLY A 321 17.20 27.15 4.70
C GLY A 321 16.37 25.87 4.89
N LEU A 322 15.09 26.01 5.23
CA LEU A 322 14.20 24.87 5.48
C LEU A 322 13.61 24.32 4.18
N THR A 323 13.26 25.20 3.25
CA THR A 323 12.66 24.89 1.94
C THR A 323 13.46 25.53 0.80
N THR A 324 13.15 25.15 -0.44
CA THR A 324 13.79 25.65 -1.67
C THR A 324 12.73 26.18 -2.62
N GLU A 325 13.05 27.22 -3.40
CA GLU A 325 12.15 27.77 -4.41
C GLU A 325 12.06 26.85 -5.63
N TYR A 326 10.84 26.60 -6.13
CA TYR A 326 10.61 25.97 -7.43
C TYR A 326 9.31 26.50 -8.05
N PRO A 327 9.22 26.67 -9.38
CA PRO A 327 7.99 27.13 -10.04
C PRO A 327 6.74 26.35 -9.60
N ASN A 328 5.62 27.06 -9.41
CA ASN A 328 4.32 26.55 -8.99
C ASN A 328 4.21 26.01 -7.53
N HIS A 329 5.30 25.95 -6.75
CA HIS A 329 5.27 25.47 -5.36
C HIS A 329 4.86 26.56 -4.34
N ASP A 330 3.84 27.36 -4.67
CA ASP A 330 3.29 28.41 -3.78
C ASP A 330 2.27 27.85 -2.76
N ASN A 331 1.79 26.61 -2.98
CA ASN A 331 0.59 26.04 -2.35
C ASN A 331 0.73 24.61 -1.78
N HIS A 332 1.93 24.02 -1.81
CA HIS A 332 2.25 22.70 -1.25
C HIS A 332 3.73 22.65 -0.85
N LEU A 333 4.07 21.75 0.06
CA LEU A 333 5.43 21.36 0.42
C LEU A 333 5.73 20.04 -0.28
N HIS A 334 6.42 20.12 -1.42
CA HIS A 334 6.89 18.95 -2.16
C HIS A 334 8.08 18.35 -1.43
N VAL A 335 7.90 17.24 -0.73
CA VAL A 335 8.96 16.54 0.02
C VAL A 335 9.54 15.43 -0.85
N ARG A 336 10.84 15.54 -1.22
CA ARG A 336 11.57 14.42 -1.82
C ARG A 336 12.40 13.70 -0.78
N TYR A 337 12.07 12.44 -0.54
CA TYR A 337 12.91 11.53 0.23
C TYR A 337 14.08 10.99 -0.62
N CYS A 338 15.07 10.37 0.02
CA CYS A 338 16.19 9.70 -0.67
C CYS A 338 16.61 8.40 0.03
N GLU A 339 17.18 7.49 -0.76
CA GLU A 339 17.89 6.30 -0.29
C GLU A 339 19.38 6.44 -0.60
N ARG A 340 20.23 5.88 0.26
CA ARG A 340 21.68 5.90 0.13
C ARG A 340 22.24 5.10 -1.06
N VAL A 341 21.40 4.27 -1.67
CA VAL A 341 21.68 3.54 -2.92
C VAL A 341 20.35 3.40 -3.65
N HIS A 342 20.09 4.26 -4.65
CA HIS A 342 18.88 4.21 -5.46
C HIS A 342 19.20 4.10 -6.97
N PRO A 343 18.45 3.31 -7.79
CA PRO A 343 18.72 3.18 -9.23
C PRO A 343 18.60 4.48 -10.04
N SER A 344 17.81 5.44 -9.56
CA SER A 344 17.71 6.80 -10.12
C SER A 344 18.38 7.81 -9.19
N SER A 345 19.36 8.55 -9.71
CA SER A 345 20.12 9.59 -9.00
C SER A 345 19.27 10.78 -8.53
N LEU A 346 18.02 10.88 -8.98
CA LEU A 346 17.04 11.80 -8.38
C LEU A 346 16.85 11.55 -6.89
N TYR A 347 17.00 10.30 -6.42
CA TYR A 347 16.74 9.87 -5.04
C TYR A 347 17.98 9.35 -4.30
N ASP A 348 19.18 9.59 -4.83
CA ASP A 348 20.46 9.36 -4.11
C ASP A 348 20.62 10.37 -2.96
N CYS A 349 21.23 9.99 -1.83
CA CYS A 349 21.50 10.89 -0.70
C CYS A 349 22.97 11.39 -0.69
#